data_AF-A0A6L3XPM0-F1
#
_entry.id   AF-A0A6L3XPM0-F1
#
_cell.length_a   1.000
_cell.length_b   1.000
_cell.length_c   1.000
_cell.angle_alpha   90.00
_cell.angle_beta   90.00
_cell.angle_gamma   90.00
#
_symmetry.space_group_name_H-M   'P 1'
#
loop_
_entity.id
_entity.type
_entity.pdbx_description
1 polymer ?
#
loop_
_entity_poly.entity_id
_entity_poly.type
_entity_poly.pdbx_seq_one_letter_code
_entity_poly.pdbx_strand_id
1 'polypeptide(L)'
;MLYHTGFLPNSLNGCHMFKRRYAALLPALILLSACSSKPKTEAAQPTAGAPSGGFLLEPQHNMMQMGGDFANNPAAEQFIDKMVSKHGFDRQQLHAILSQAKRLDYVLRLMDRQAPTAQVPTGPNGAWLRYRKQFITPDNVQNGVVFWNQYEDALNRAWQVYGVPPEIIVGIIGVETRWGRIMGKTRILDALATLSFNYPRRAEYFSS
;
A
#
# COMPACT_ATOMS: atom_id res chain seq x y z
N MET A 1 45.29 28.31 35.39
CA MET A 1 46.73 28.62 35.39
C MET A 1 47.45 27.39 34.85
N LEU A 2 48.17 27.53 33.72
CA LEU A 2 49.07 26.56 33.04
C LEU A 2 48.36 25.39 32.32
N TYR A 3 48.12 25.40 31.00
CA TYR A 3 48.97 25.36 29.77
C TYR A 3 49.68 24.01 29.48
N HIS A 4 49.23 23.34 28.40
CA HIS A 4 50.02 22.55 27.43
C HIS A 4 49.08 22.20 26.24
N THR A 5 49.12 22.88 25.08
CA THR A 5 49.91 22.59 23.85
C THR A 5 49.94 21.08 23.53
N GLY A 6 49.41 20.52 22.43
CA GLY A 6 49.28 20.99 21.04
C GLY A 6 50.17 20.10 20.16
N PHE A 7 49.62 19.31 19.24
CA PHE A 7 50.31 18.86 18.00
C PHE A 7 49.34 18.17 17.02
N LEU A 8 49.09 18.82 15.88
CA LEU A 8 48.72 18.21 14.61
C LEU A 8 50.01 18.20 13.75
N PRO A 9 50.14 17.29 12.78
CA PRO A 9 50.15 17.80 11.41
C PRO A 9 49.44 16.94 10.37
N ASN A 10 49.06 17.66 9.31
CA ASN A 10 48.57 17.25 8.00
C ASN A 10 49.27 16.04 7.37
N SER A 11 48.51 15.27 6.58
CA SER A 11 49.01 14.71 5.32
C SER A 11 47.99 14.92 4.21
N LEU A 12 48.40 15.73 3.24
CA LEU A 12 47.81 15.91 1.92
C LEU A 12 48.13 14.67 1.06
N ASN A 13 47.25 14.33 0.11
CA ASN A 13 47.55 14.14 -1.32
C ASN A 13 46.53 13.20 -1.99
N GLY A 14 45.96 13.66 -3.10
CA GLY A 14 45.16 12.79 -3.97
C GLY A 14 44.21 13.50 -4.94
N CYS A 15 44.65 14.59 -5.58
CA CYS A 15 43.97 15.16 -6.74
C CYS A 15 44.28 14.29 -7.98
N HIS A 16 43.27 13.62 -8.55
CA HIS A 16 43.35 13.11 -9.91
C HIS A 16 42.31 13.81 -10.79
N MET A 17 42.81 14.81 -11.51
CA MET A 17 42.21 15.30 -12.74
C MET A 17 42.39 14.26 -13.86
N PHE A 18 41.34 14.00 -14.65
CA PHE A 18 41.39 13.87 -16.12
C PHE A 18 39.94 13.79 -16.64
N LYS A 19 39.46 14.81 -17.37
CA LYS A 19 39.23 14.82 -18.84
C LYS A 19 38.21 13.74 -19.27
N ARG A 20 37.16 14.01 -20.05
CA ARG A 20 37.12 14.86 -21.26
C ARG A 20 35.67 14.94 -21.76
N ARG A 21 35.34 16.10 -22.31
CA ARG A 21 34.07 16.45 -22.96
C ARG A 21 33.92 15.65 -24.26
N TYR A 22 32.72 15.20 -24.59
CA TYR A 22 32.28 15.02 -25.99
C TYR A 22 30.88 15.60 -26.15
N ALA A 23 30.79 16.51 -27.11
CA ALA A 23 29.61 17.20 -27.60
C ALA A 23 29.17 16.60 -28.94
N ALA A 24 28.06 17.12 -29.47
CA ALA A 24 27.43 16.92 -30.80
C ALA A 24 26.37 15.80 -30.84
N LEU A 25 25.06 16.11 -30.93
CA LEU A 25 24.24 16.67 -32.03
C LEU A 25 23.80 15.61 -33.08
N LEU A 26 22.46 15.40 -33.09
CA LEU A 26 21.48 14.94 -34.11
C LEU A 26 21.87 15.02 -35.61
N PRO A 27 21.06 14.53 -36.59
CA PRO A 27 19.91 13.59 -36.62
C PRO A 27 19.96 12.58 -37.82
N ALA A 28 18.99 11.68 -37.98
CA ALA A 28 18.58 11.19 -39.32
C ALA A 28 17.20 10.49 -39.32
N LEU A 29 16.29 11.12 -40.05
CA LEU A 29 14.94 10.70 -40.42
C LEU A 29 15.02 9.81 -41.67
N ILE A 30 14.40 8.62 -41.70
CA ILE A 30 14.13 7.88 -42.95
C ILE A 30 12.66 7.42 -42.98
N LEU A 31 12.07 7.67 -44.14
CA LEU A 31 10.67 7.64 -44.52
C LEU A 31 10.11 6.22 -44.74
N LEU A 32 8.81 6.09 -44.44
CA LEU A 32 7.73 5.37 -45.14
C LEU A 32 8.08 4.13 -46.00
N SER A 33 7.38 3.03 -45.70
CA SER A 33 6.84 2.15 -46.74
C SER A 33 5.47 1.63 -46.33
N ALA A 34 4.45 2.18 -47.00
CA ALA A 34 3.11 1.64 -47.06
C ALA A 34 3.11 0.44 -48.03
N CYS A 35 2.44 -0.65 -47.65
CA CYS A 35 1.95 -1.64 -48.60
C CYS A 35 0.49 -1.93 -48.24
N SER A 36 -0.38 -1.36 -49.07
CA SER A 36 -1.81 -1.55 -49.14
C SER A 36 -2.11 -2.74 -50.06
N SER A 37 -2.88 -3.72 -49.60
CA SER A 37 -3.49 -4.72 -50.49
C SER A 37 -4.91 -5.05 -50.03
N LYS A 38 -5.89 -4.68 -50.85
CA LYS A 38 -7.28 -5.17 -50.79
C LYS A 38 -7.48 -6.18 -51.92
N PRO A 39 -8.33 -7.19 -51.71
CA PRO A 39 -9.24 -7.56 -52.80
C PRO A 39 -10.70 -7.72 -52.40
N LYS A 40 -11.51 -7.29 -53.37
CA LYS A 40 -12.82 -7.77 -53.81
C LYS A 40 -14.03 -7.60 -52.87
N THR A 41 -14.69 -6.45 -53.08
CA THR A 41 -16.13 -6.26 -52.91
C THR A 41 -16.88 -7.06 -53.98
N GLU A 42 -17.81 -7.90 -53.54
CA GLU A 42 -18.87 -8.48 -54.36
C GLU A 42 -20.17 -7.80 -53.94
N ALA A 43 -20.95 -7.35 -54.91
CA ALA A 43 -22.19 -6.61 -54.70
C ALA A 43 -23.35 -7.24 -55.48
N ALA A 44 -24.54 -6.99 -54.92
CA ALA A 44 -25.92 -7.29 -55.36
C ALA A 44 -26.47 -8.66 -54.89
N GLN A 45 -27.66 -8.75 -54.27
CA GLN A 45 -28.90 -8.01 -54.54
C GLN A 45 -29.79 -7.75 -53.29
N PRO A 46 -30.76 -6.81 -53.40
CA PRO A 46 -31.59 -6.32 -52.30
C PRO A 46 -32.88 -7.13 -52.11
N THR A 47 -33.25 -7.39 -50.86
CA THR A 47 -34.61 -7.79 -50.49
C THR A 47 -35.26 -6.68 -49.66
N ALA A 48 -36.25 -6.04 -50.26
CA ALA A 48 -37.19 -5.15 -49.62
C ALA A 48 -37.99 -5.89 -48.53
N GLY A 49 -38.31 -5.18 -47.45
CA GLY A 49 -39.28 -5.62 -46.46
C GLY A 49 -38.91 -5.24 -45.03
N ALA A 50 -39.10 -3.97 -44.68
CA ALA A 50 -39.18 -3.56 -43.28
C ALA A 50 -40.43 -4.16 -42.62
N PRO A 51 -40.33 -4.54 -41.35
CA PRO A 51 -41.35 -4.10 -40.41
C PRO A 51 -40.73 -3.08 -39.45
N SER A 52 -41.38 -1.92 -39.41
CA SER A 52 -41.26 -0.92 -38.35
C SER A 52 -41.61 -1.56 -37.01
N GLY A 53 -40.58 -1.94 -36.24
CA GLY A 53 -40.67 -2.33 -34.85
C GLY A 53 -39.58 -1.62 -34.09
N GLY A 54 -39.91 -0.47 -33.48
CA GLY A 54 -39.02 0.27 -32.61
C GLY A 54 -38.73 -0.56 -31.35
N PHE A 55 -37.67 -1.38 -31.40
CA PHE A 55 -36.95 -1.76 -30.20
C PHE A 55 -35.90 -0.68 -30.00
N LEU A 56 -36.25 0.33 -29.20
CA LEU A 56 -35.22 1.13 -28.55
C LEU A 56 -34.38 0.12 -27.77
N LEU A 57 -33.17 -0.17 -28.26
CA LEU A 57 -32.16 -0.77 -27.43
C LEU A 57 -31.90 0.25 -26.34
N GLU A 58 -32.59 0.11 -25.21
CA GLU A 58 -32.12 0.72 -23.96
C GLU A 58 -30.64 0.39 -23.86
N PRO A 59 -29.77 1.37 -23.55
CA PRO A 59 -28.38 1.05 -23.28
C PRO A 59 -28.43 -0.05 -22.23
N GLN A 60 -28.03 -1.28 -22.60
CA GLN A 60 -27.83 -2.31 -21.62
C GLN A 60 -26.70 -1.81 -20.75
N HIS A 61 -27.08 -1.09 -19.69
CA HIS A 61 -26.28 -0.91 -18.51
C HIS A 61 -26.16 -2.32 -17.96
N ASN A 62 -25.27 -3.11 -18.55
CA ASN A 62 -24.70 -4.28 -17.93
C ASN A 62 -23.86 -3.73 -16.75
N MET A 63 -24.56 -3.20 -15.74
CA MET A 63 -23.99 -2.97 -14.43
C MET A 63 -23.68 -4.37 -13.95
N MET A 64 -22.43 -4.80 -14.17
CA MET A 64 -21.94 -6.02 -13.62
C MET A 64 -22.03 -5.85 -12.10
N GLN A 65 -23.12 -6.36 -11.54
CA GLN A 65 -23.41 -6.24 -10.12
C GLN A 65 -22.30 -6.97 -9.39
N MET A 66 -21.68 -6.29 -8.43
CA MET A 66 -20.59 -6.87 -7.66
C MET A 66 -21.06 -8.17 -6.98
N GLY A 67 -20.37 -9.28 -7.22
CA GLY A 67 -20.57 -10.54 -6.51
C GLY A 67 -19.82 -10.58 -5.16
N GLY A 68 -19.80 -11.75 -4.52
CA GLY A 68 -19.02 -11.99 -3.31
C GLY A 68 -19.66 -11.47 -2.02
N ASP A 69 -18.88 -11.44 -0.95
CA ASP A 69 -19.38 -11.19 0.42
C ASP A 69 -19.91 -9.75 0.62
N PHE A 70 -19.50 -8.83 -0.25
CA PHE A 70 -19.93 -7.43 -0.25
C PHE A 70 -20.95 -7.11 -1.35
N ALA A 71 -21.45 -8.12 -2.07
CA ALA A 71 -22.53 -7.95 -3.04
C ALA A 71 -23.72 -7.23 -2.39
N ASN A 72 -24.29 -6.25 -3.10
CA ASN A 72 -25.43 -5.46 -2.63
C ASN A 72 -25.18 -4.66 -1.35
N ASN A 73 -23.93 -4.42 -0.96
CA ASN A 73 -23.61 -3.59 0.18
C ASN A 73 -23.62 -2.09 -0.23
N PRO A 74 -24.54 -1.26 0.29
CA PRO A 74 -24.62 0.15 -0.11
C PRO A 74 -23.35 0.95 0.21
N ALA A 75 -22.66 0.62 1.30
CA ALA A 75 -21.41 1.30 1.68
C ALA A 75 -20.26 0.94 0.71
N ALA A 76 -20.24 -0.28 0.18
CA ALA A 76 -19.28 -0.68 -0.83
C ALA A 76 -19.52 0.05 -2.16
N GLU A 77 -20.78 0.16 -2.60
CA GLU A 77 -21.14 0.91 -3.82
C GLU A 77 -20.83 2.41 -3.68
N GLN A 78 -21.15 3.03 -2.55
CA GLN A 78 -20.78 4.42 -2.27
C GLN A 78 -19.26 4.64 -2.28
N PHE A 79 -18.49 3.67 -1.77
CA PHE A 79 -17.04 3.72 -1.85
C PHE A 79 -16.54 3.62 -3.29
N ILE A 80 -17.12 2.73 -4.11
CA ILE A 80 -16.80 2.63 -5.54
C ILE A 80 -17.11 3.96 -6.24
N ASP A 81 -18.27 4.56 -5.99
CA ASP A 81 -18.66 5.86 -6.55
C ASP A 81 -17.66 6.96 -6.16
N LYS A 82 -17.23 7.00 -4.89
CA LYS A 82 -16.17 7.91 -4.41
C LYS A 82 -14.87 7.69 -5.16
N MET A 83 -14.42 6.45 -5.32
CA MET A 83 -13.14 6.14 -5.99
C MET A 83 -13.17 6.47 -7.48
N VAL A 84 -14.29 6.23 -8.16
CA VAL A 84 -14.48 6.59 -9.58
C VAL A 84 -14.50 8.12 -9.72
N SER A 85 -15.34 8.82 -8.96
CA SER A 85 -15.54 10.27 -9.12
C SER A 85 -14.36 11.11 -8.66
N LYS A 86 -13.74 10.76 -7.53
CA LYS A 86 -12.66 11.55 -6.92
C LYS A 86 -11.28 11.16 -7.43
N HIS A 87 -11.07 9.88 -7.72
CA HIS A 87 -9.74 9.34 -8.01
C HIS A 87 -9.61 8.76 -9.43
N GLY A 88 -10.69 8.71 -10.21
CA GLY A 88 -10.67 8.28 -11.62
C GLY A 88 -10.46 6.78 -11.81
N PHE A 89 -10.79 5.96 -10.82
CA PHE A 89 -10.70 4.51 -10.95
C PHE A 89 -11.73 3.96 -11.93
N ASP A 90 -11.41 2.84 -12.59
CA ASP A 90 -12.39 2.11 -13.39
C ASP A 90 -13.35 1.32 -12.49
N ARG A 91 -14.66 1.51 -12.71
CA ARG A 91 -15.70 0.87 -11.90
C ARG A 91 -15.67 -0.66 -12.01
N GLN A 92 -15.46 -1.20 -13.21
CA GLN A 92 -15.51 -2.65 -13.43
C GLN A 92 -14.31 -3.34 -12.75
N GLN A 93 -13.14 -2.71 -12.78
CA GLN A 93 -11.96 -3.17 -12.03
C GLN A 93 -12.23 -3.15 -10.52
N LEU A 94 -12.85 -2.10 -9.98
CA LEU A 94 -13.17 -2.04 -8.56
C LEU A 94 -14.18 -3.13 -8.14
N HIS A 95 -15.24 -3.36 -8.94
CA HIS A 95 -16.16 -4.47 -8.70
C HIS A 95 -15.43 -5.83 -8.75
N ALA A 96 -14.53 -6.03 -9.71
CA ALA A 96 -13.76 -7.26 -9.84
C ALA A 96 -12.82 -7.49 -8.63
N ILE A 97 -12.21 -6.43 -8.09
CA ILE A 97 -11.36 -6.50 -6.89
C ILE A 97 -12.20 -6.79 -5.65
N LEU A 98 -13.25 -6.01 -5.42
CA LEU A 98 -14.06 -6.10 -4.21
C LEU A 98 -14.95 -7.34 -4.16
N SER A 99 -15.34 -7.91 -5.30
CA SER A 99 -16.05 -9.20 -5.36
C SER A 99 -15.20 -10.38 -4.85
N GLN A 100 -13.87 -10.24 -4.83
CA GLN A 100 -12.95 -11.22 -4.26
C GLN A 100 -12.64 -10.97 -2.79
N ALA A 101 -13.04 -9.83 -2.25
CA ALA A 101 -12.84 -9.51 -0.84
C ALA A 101 -13.77 -10.35 0.04
N LYS A 102 -13.28 -10.72 1.22
CA LYS A 102 -14.00 -11.55 2.19
C LYS A 102 -14.41 -10.74 3.40
N ARG A 103 -15.64 -10.97 3.86
CA ARG A 103 -16.14 -10.39 5.10
C ARG A 103 -15.65 -11.23 6.27
N LEU A 104 -14.75 -10.68 7.07
CA LEU A 104 -14.05 -11.41 8.13
C LEU A 104 -14.66 -11.12 9.51
N ASP A 105 -15.57 -11.98 9.96
CA ASP A 105 -16.22 -11.82 11.28
C ASP A 105 -15.26 -11.71 12.46
N TYR A 106 -14.11 -12.40 12.40
CA TYR A 106 -13.13 -12.33 13.48
C TYR A 106 -12.49 -10.93 13.59
N VAL A 107 -12.40 -10.18 12.48
CA VAL A 107 -11.90 -8.80 12.47
C VAL A 107 -12.89 -7.88 13.18
N LEU A 108 -14.19 -8.03 12.91
CA LEU A 108 -15.25 -7.31 13.60
C LEU A 108 -15.22 -7.58 15.11
N ARG A 109 -15.19 -8.86 15.50
CA ARG A 109 -15.11 -9.26 16.91
C ARG A 109 -13.84 -8.74 17.61
N LEU A 110 -12.70 -8.71 16.91
CA LEU A 110 -11.46 -8.17 17.48
C LEU A 110 -11.59 -6.67 17.75
N MET A 111 -12.16 -5.92 16.81
CA MET A 111 -12.40 -4.49 16.94
C MET A 111 -13.41 -4.17 18.06
N ASP A 112 -14.41 -5.02 18.28
CA ASP A 112 -15.34 -4.88 19.40
C ASP A 112 -14.69 -5.14 20.76
N ARG A 113 -13.85 -6.18 20.86
CA ARG A 113 -13.11 -6.48 22.10
C ARG A 113 -12.13 -5.38 22.49
N GLN A 114 -11.61 -4.65 21.51
CA GLN A 114 -10.67 -3.53 21.69
C GLN A 114 -11.38 -2.17 21.74
N ALA A 115 -12.72 -2.15 21.72
CA ALA A 115 -13.47 -0.91 21.88
C ALA A 115 -13.09 -0.25 23.21
N PRO A 116 -12.97 1.09 23.28
CA PRO A 116 -12.72 1.78 24.54
C PRO A 116 -13.77 1.39 25.57
N THR A 117 -13.33 0.93 26.73
CA THR A 117 -14.21 0.54 27.83
C THR A 117 -13.95 1.45 29.04
N ALA A 118 -14.99 1.77 29.80
CA ALA A 118 -14.91 2.73 30.91
C ALA A 118 -14.28 2.17 32.20
N GLN A 119 -13.68 0.98 32.14
CA GLN A 119 -13.14 0.30 33.32
C GLN A 119 -11.88 1.00 33.82
N VAL A 120 -11.92 1.39 35.09
CA VAL A 120 -10.78 1.95 35.80
C VAL A 120 -9.78 0.82 36.13
N PRO A 121 -8.46 1.04 35.95
CA PRO A 121 -7.45 0.06 36.34
C PRO A 121 -7.56 -0.34 37.82
N THR A 122 -7.54 -1.65 38.10
CA THR A 122 -7.61 -2.19 39.46
C THR A 122 -6.22 -2.33 40.07
N GLY A 123 -5.77 -1.31 40.81
CA GLY A 123 -4.60 -1.34 41.71
C GLY A 123 -3.27 -1.91 41.14
N PRO A 124 -2.26 -2.10 42.00
CA PRO A 124 -1.02 -2.75 41.59
C PRO A 124 -1.23 -4.27 41.49
N ASN A 125 -1.53 -4.76 40.29
CA ASN A 125 -1.72 -6.19 40.04
C ASN A 125 -0.60 -6.82 39.20
N GLY A 126 0.52 -6.11 38.98
CA GLY A 126 1.63 -6.60 38.16
C GLY A 126 1.38 -6.57 36.64
N ALA A 127 0.37 -5.83 36.16
CA ALA A 127 0.05 -5.70 34.74
C ALA A 127 1.26 -5.31 33.87
N TRP A 128 2.05 -4.31 34.31
CA TRP A 128 3.24 -3.88 33.59
C TRP A 128 4.28 -5.01 33.46
N LEU A 129 4.56 -5.74 34.54
CA LEU A 129 5.52 -6.84 34.50
C LEU A 129 5.07 -7.96 33.55
N ARG A 130 3.76 -8.25 33.51
CA ARG A 130 3.18 -9.23 32.58
C ARG A 130 3.25 -8.76 31.12
N TYR A 131 3.08 -7.47 30.85
CA TYR A 131 3.22 -6.91 29.51
C TYR A 131 4.69 -6.87 29.09
N ARG A 132 5.58 -6.34 29.93
CA ARG A 132 7.03 -6.24 29.70
C ARG A 132 7.64 -7.59 29.31
N LYS A 133 7.30 -8.67 30.02
CA LYS A 133 7.85 -10.02 29.74
C LYS A 133 7.43 -10.61 28.40
N GLN A 134 6.41 -10.06 27.72
CA GLN A 134 6.06 -10.48 26.37
C GLN A 134 7.10 -9.99 25.36
N PHE A 135 7.75 -8.85 25.59
CA PHE A 135 8.65 -8.22 24.64
C PHE A 135 10.13 -8.29 25.06
N ILE A 136 10.42 -8.04 26.34
CA ILE A 136 11.79 -8.03 26.86
C ILE A 136 12.14 -9.42 27.38
N THR A 137 12.60 -10.28 26.48
CA THR A 137 13.12 -11.63 26.74
C THR A 137 14.53 -11.77 26.15
N PRO A 138 15.36 -12.69 26.64
CA PRO A 138 16.71 -12.89 26.08
C PRO A 138 16.70 -13.13 24.57
N ASP A 139 15.79 -13.98 24.08
CA ASP A 139 15.63 -14.26 22.65
C ASP A 139 15.29 -13.01 21.84
N ASN A 140 14.32 -12.21 22.29
CA ASN A 140 13.96 -10.99 21.59
C ASN A 140 15.11 -9.97 21.59
N VAL A 141 15.80 -9.79 22.71
CA VAL A 141 16.94 -8.86 22.78
C VAL A 141 18.02 -9.29 21.79
N GLN A 142 18.36 -10.59 21.75
CA GLN A 142 19.35 -11.11 20.80
C GLN A 142 18.91 -10.90 19.34
N ASN A 143 17.64 -11.16 19.04
CA ASN A 143 17.08 -10.93 17.71
C ASN A 143 17.09 -9.45 17.31
N GLY A 144 16.90 -8.54 18.27
CA GLY A 144 17.01 -7.09 18.07
C GLY A 144 18.44 -6.64 17.78
N VAL A 145 19.43 -7.21 18.48
CA VAL A 145 20.85 -6.96 18.19
C VAL A 145 21.22 -7.44 16.79
N VAL A 146 20.74 -8.62 16.37
CA VAL A 146 20.95 -9.12 15.00
C VAL A 146 20.36 -8.16 13.97
N PHE A 147 19.11 -7.71 14.18
CA PHE A 147 18.48 -6.74 13.27
C PHE A 147 19.23 -5.41 13.24
N TRP A 148 19.65 -4.90 14.39
CA TRP A 148 20.41 -3.66 14.48
C TRP A 148 21.70 -3.75 13.66
N ASN A 149 22.52 -4.78 13.92
CA ASN A 149 23.80 -4.96 13.22
C ASN A 149 23.59 -5.15 11.71
N GLN A 150 22.53 -5.84 11.31
CA GLN A 150 22.20 -6.04 9.89
C GLN A 150 21.84 -4.72 9.17
N TYR A 151 21.22 -3.77 9.86
CA TYR A 151 20.71 -2.52 9.28
C TYR A 151 21.36 -1.27 9.86
N GLU A 152 22.57 -1.39 10.41
CA GLU A 152 23.25 -0.32 11.15
C GLU A 152 23.38 0.96 10.31
N ASP A 153 23.79 0.86 9.05
CA ASP A 153 23.90 2.02 8.16
C ASP A 153 22.56 2.71 7.93
N ALA A 154 21.47 1.94 7.77
CA ALA A 154 20.14 2.49 7.57
C ALA A 154 19.61 3.17 8.84
N LEU A 155 19.87 2.57 10.01
CA LEU A 155 19.52 3.13 11.31
C LEU A 155 20.29 4.41 11.60
N ASN A 156 21.61 4.42 11.35
CA ASN A 156 22.46 5.60 11.51
C ASN A 156 22.03 6.73 10.56
N ARG A 157 21.70 6.40 9.32
CA ARG A 157 21.13 7.38 8.37
C ARG A 157 19.79 7.92 8.86
N ALA A 158 18.90 7.08 9.38
CA ALA A 158 17.62 7.53 9.92
C ALA A 158 17.81 8.47 11.12
N TRP A 159 18.80 8.18 11.97
CA TRP A 159 19.17 9.07 13.07
C TRP A 159 19.69 10.42 12.57
N GLN A 160 20.60 10.43 11.58
CA GLN A 160 21.14 11.66 11.01
C GLN A 160 20.07 12.52 10.30
N VAL A 161 19.14 11.90 9.58
CA VAL A 161 18.13 12.60 8.78
C VAL A 161 16.93 13.04 9.62
N TYR A 162 16.46 12.18 10.53
CA TYR A 162 15.21 12.41 11.27
C TYR A 162 15.40 12.67 12.76
N GLY A 163 16.63 12.52 13.30
CA GLY A 163 16.91 12.70 14.73
C GLY A 163 16.38 11.58 15.63
N VAL A 164 15.86 10.49 15.07
CA VAL A 164 15.31 9.36 15.83
C VAL A 164 16.42 8.37 16.15
N PRO A 165 16.72 8.10 17.43
CA PRO A 165 17.82 7.22 17.79
C PRO A 165 17.49 5.76 17.43
N PRO A 166 18.48 4.95 17.02
CA PRO A 166 18.26 3.60 16.52
C PRO A 166 17.48 2.66 17.46
N GLU A 167 17.68 2.75 18.77
CA GLU A 167 17.00 1.90 19.75
C GLU A 167 15.47 2.07 19.74
N ILE A 168 14.98 3.26 19.38
CA ILE A 168 13.54 3.53 19.23
C ILE A 168 13.01 2.84 17.98
N ILE A 169 13.73 2.95 16.86
CA ILE A 169 13.34 2.32 15.58
C ILE A 169 13.33 0.80 15.73
N VAL A 170 14.41 0.24 16.29
CA VAL A 170 14.55 -1.20 16.56
C VAL A 170 13.48 -1.67 17.54
N GLY A 171 13.19 -0.89 18.57
CA GLY A 171 12.15 -1.17 19.55
C GLY A 171 10.75 -1.25 18.93
N ILE A 172 10.36 -0.27 18.11
CA ILE A 172 9.08 -0.25 17.41
C ILE A 172 8.95 -1.47 16.51
N ILE A 173 9.93 -1.71 15.62
CA ILE A 173 9.87 -2.84 14.68
C ILE A 173 9.83 -4.18 15.42
N GLY A 174 10.54 -4.28 16.55
CA GLY A 174 10.54 -5.45 17.42
C GLY A 174 9.18 -5.73 18.08
N VAL A 175 8.52 -4.70 18.61
CA VAL A 175 7.20 -4.80 19.22
C VAL A 175 6.13 -5.13 18.18
N GLU A 176 6.15 -4.46 17.03
CA GLU A 176 5.13 -4.59 15.99
C GLU A 176 5.20 -5.94 15.26
N THR A 177 6.40 -6.40 14.93
CA THR A 177 6.55 -7.52 13.96
C THR A 177 7.62 -8.55 14.31
N ARG A 178 8.32 -8.41 15.45
CA ARG A 178 9.49 -9.24 15.78
C ARG A 178 10.57 -9.20 14.71
N TRP A 179 10.83 -8.00 14.18
CA TRP A 179 11.78 -7.78 13.09
C TRP A 179 11.46 -8.59 11.84
N GLY A 180 10.19 -8.54 11.42
CA GLY A 180 9.71 -9.18 10.20
C GLY A 180 9.22 -10.63 10.34
N ARG A 181 9.32 -11.25 11.52
CA ARG A 181 8.88 -12.65 11.72
C ARG A 181 7.36 -12.78 11.80
N ILE A 182 6.65 -11.76 12.28
CA ILE A 182 5.19 -11.76 12.46
C ILE A 182 4.60 -10.50 11.81
N MET A 183 4.29 -10.57 10.51
CA MET A 183 3.77 -9.43 9.73
C MET A 183 2.24 -9.40 9.61
N GLY A 184 1.56 -10.35 10.24
CA GLY A 184 0.13 -10.61 10.02
C GLY A 184 -0.12 -11.59 8.87
N LYS A 185 -1.30 -12.21 8.88
CA LYS A 185 -1.73 -13.23 7.89
C LYS A 185 -3.02 -12.84 7.16
N THR A 186 -3.59 -11.71 7.52
CA THR A 186 -4.87 -11.23 6.99
C THR A 186 -4.61 -10.40 5.74
N ARG A 187 -5.33 -10.66 4.65
CA ARG A 187 -5.27 -9.80 3.46
C ARG A 187 -5.78 -8.42 3.84
N ILE A 188 -5.01 -7.38 3.49
CA ILE A 188 -5.35 -5.99 3.81
C ILE A 188 -6.71 -5.62 3.22
N LEU A 189 -6.98 -6.03 1.97
CA LEU A 189 -8.27 -5.80 1.30
C LEU A 189 -9.45 -6.34 2.11
N ASP A 190 -9.35 -7.56 2.63
CA ASP A 190 -10.43 -8.18 3.41
C ASP A 190 -10.69 -7.44 4.72
N ALA A 191 -9.62 -7.09 5.45
CA ALA A 191 -9.74 -6.37 6.71
C ALA A 191 -10.34 -4.97 6.52
N LEU A 192 -9.84 -4.21 5.53
CA LEU A 192 -10.32 -2.86 5.26
C LEU A 192 -11.74 -2.87 4.69
N ALA A 193 -12.08 -3.76 3.75
CA ALA A 193 -13.45 -3.86 3.24
C ALA A 193 -14.43 -4.27 4.34
N THR A 194 -14.07 -5.24 5.17
CA THR A 194 -14.88 -5.67 6.32
C THR A 194 -15.17 -4.50 7.28
N LEU A 195 -14.13 -3.74 7.65
CA LEU A 195 -14.26 -2.63 8.59
C LEU A 195 -14.89 -1.38 7.97
N SER A 196 -14.73 -1.16 6.67
CA SER A 196 -15.33 -0.02 5.97
C SER A 196 -16.82 -0.23 5.76
N PHE A 197 -17.24 -1.44 5.36
CA PHE A 197 -18.58 -1.68 4.84
C PHE A 197 -19.51 -2.41 5.81
N ASN A 198 -18.97 -2.99 6.90
CA ASN A 198 -19.75 -3.73 7.89
C ASN A 198 -19.43 -3.34 9.34
N TYR A 199 -18.77 -2.19 9.57
CA TYR A 199 -18.44 -1.73 10.93
C TYR A 199 -18.78 -0.25 11.18
N PRO A 200 -20.07 0.08 11.42
CA PRO A 200 -20.54 1.46 11.48
C PRO A 200 -19.76 2.37 12.45
N ARG A 201 -19.32 1.86 13.61
CA ARG A 201 -18.64 2.67 14.65
C ARG A 201 -17.39 3.40 14.13
N ARG A 202 -16.70 2.84 13.13
CA ARG A 202 -15.46 3.40 12.57
C ARG A 202 -15.40 3.32 11.04
N ALA A 203 -16.54 3.15 10.37
CA ALA A 203 -16.60 2.93 8.92
C ALA A 203 -15.92 4.05 8.12
N GLU A 204 -16.12 5.31 8.52
CA GLU A 204 -15.48 6.47 7.87
C GLU A 204 -13.95 6.47 8.00
N TYR A 205 -13.43 6.06 9.15
CA TYR A 205 -11.97 5.96 9.36
C TYR A 205 -11.36 4.92 8.42
N PHE A 206 -11.99 3.75 8.30
CA PHE A 206 -11.47 2.66 7.47
C PHE A 206 -11.72 2.83 5.97
N SER A 207 -12.70 3.67 5.57
CA SER A 207 -13.02 3.99 4.18
C SER A 207 -12.38 5.29 3.66
N SER A 208 -11.50 5.90 4.46
CA SER A 208 -10.91 7.22 4.19
C SER A 208 -10.05 7.26 2.94
#